data_AF-A0A0Q0G350-F1
#
_entry.id   AF-A0A0Q0G350-F1
#
_cell.length_a   1.000
_cell.length_b   1.000
_cell.length_c   1.000
_cell.angle_alpha   90.00
_cell.angle_beta   90.00
_cell.angle_gamma   90.00
#
_symmetry.space_group_name_H-M   'P 1'
#
loop_
_entity.id
_entity.type
_entity.pdbx_description
1 polymer ?
#
loop_
_entity_poly.entity_id
_entity_poly.type
_entity_poly.pdbx_seq_one_letter_code
_entity_poly.pdbx_strand_id
1 'polypeptide(L)' 'MANLTEFFTELNTDAKLLETYKKDPEGTMKNYGLSENEIKAVLSGDAKAVSALAGDIEMKAFLLISNHTK' A
#
# COMPACT_ATOMS: atom_id res chain seq x y z
N MET A 1 -7.41 4.54 -5.71
CA MET A 1 -6.44 5.65 -5.59
C MET A 1 -5.08 4.98 -5.47
N ALA A 2 -4.11 5.36 -6.31
CA ALA A 2 -2.90 4.56 -6.60
C ALA A 2 -1.69 4.85 -5.67
N ASN A 3 -1.86 5.70 -4.65
CA ASN A 3 -0.73 6.30 -3.92
C ASN A 3 0.09 5.31 -3.10
N LEU A 4 -0.53 4.30 -2.48
CA LEU A 4 0.18 3.31 -1.66
C LEU A 4 0.99 2.35 -2.54
N THR A 5 0.41 1.84 -3.62
CA THR A 5 1.12 0.97 -4.57
C THR A 5 2.28 1.70 -5.25
N GLU A 6 2.10 2.96 -5.64
CA GLU A 6 3.19 3.81 -6.15
C GLU A 6 4.27 4.04 -5.10
N PHE A 7 3.88 4.33 -3.84
CA PHE A 7 4.82 4.47 -2.74
C PHE A 7 5.68 3.23 -2.54
N PHE A 8 5.08 2.04 -2.48
CA PHE A 8 5.86 0.79 -2.33
C PHE A 8 6.70 0.49 -3.56
N THR A 9 6.26 0.88 -4.75
CA THR A 9 7.06 0.75 -5.98
C THR A 9 8.29 1.64 -5.92
N GLU A 10 8.12 2.91 -5.58
CA GLU A 10 9.24 3.83 -5.40
C GLU A 10 10.12 3.45 -4.22
N LEU A 11 9.57 2.92 -3.13
CA LEU A 11 10.33 2.45 -1.98
C LEU A 11 11.26 1.28 -2.33
N ASN A 12 10.82 0.39 -3.24
CA ASN A 12 11.63 -0.70 -3.74
C ASN A 12 12.65 -0.26 -4.81
N THR A 13 12.37 0.84 -5.51
CA THR A 13 13.20 1.32 -6.62
C THR A 13 14.23 2.36 -6.17
N ASP A 14 13.91 3.16 -5.16
CA ASP A 14 14.73 4.22 -4.61
C ASP A 14 15.29 3.83 -3.22
N ALA A 15 16.59 3.53 -3.20
CA ALA A 15 17.28 3.12 -1.98
C ALA A 15 17.33 4.24 -0.92
N LYS A 16 17.30 5.52 -1.30
CA LYS A 16 17.29 6.63 -0.33
C LYS A 16 15.92 6.74 0.34
N LEU A 17 14.85 6.50 -0.39
CA LEU A 17 13.49 6.42 0.14
C LEU A 17 13.40 5.25 1.14
N LEU A 18 13.96 4.09 0.82
CA LEU A 18 14.05 2.95 1.73
C LEU A 18 14.81 3.29 3.02
N GLU A 19 15.96 3.95 2.92
CA GLU A 19 16.73 4.37 4.10
C GLU A 19 16.00 5.41 4.94
N THR A 20 15.31 6.35 4.30
CA THR A 20 14.51 7.37 4.99
C THR A 20 13.32 6.73 5.69
N TYR A 21 12.64 5.80 5.02
CA TYR A 21 11.55 5.02 5.59
C TYR A 21 11.99 4.15 6.77
N LYS A 22 13.19 3.56 6.72
CA LYS A 22 13.76 2.81 7.85
C LYS A 22 14.03 3.68 9.08
N LYS A 23 14.39 4.95 8.86
CA LYS A 23 14.64 5.92 9.95
C LYS A 23 13.34 6.52 10.47
N ASP A 24 12.45 6.90 9.57
CA ASP A 24 11.21 7.57 9.86
C ASP A 24 10.11 7.13 8.88
N PRO A 25 9.45 5.99 9.15
CA PRO A 25 8.45 5.44 8.25
C PRO A 25 7.22 6.35 8.17
N GLU A 26 6.79 6.92 9.30
CA GLU A 26 5.61 7.78 9.38
C GLU A 26 5.80 9.09 8.59
N GLY A 27 6.92 9.78 8.76
CA GLY A 27 7.24 11.02 8.06
C GLY A 27 7.54 10.79 6.59
N THR A 28 8.20 9.68 6.22
CA THR A 28 8.37 9.33 4.79
C THR A 28 7.02 9.14 4.11
N MET A 29 6.09 8.45 4.77
CA MET A 29 4.75 8.24 4.23
C MET A 29 3.91 9.53 4.19
N LYS A 30 3.96 10.37 5.24
CA LYS A 30 3.31 11.70 5.23
C LYS A 30 3.87 12.59 4.13
N ASN A 31 5.18 12.59 3.93
CA ASN A 31 5.85 13.40 2.92
C ASN A 31 5.52 12.94 1.50
N TYR A 32 5.23 11.66 1.32
CA TYR A 32 4.75 11.11 0.05
C TYR A 32 3.28 11.47 -0.23
N GLY A 33 2.53 11.93 0.77
CA GLY A 33 1.12 12.28 0.64
C GLY A 33 0.15 11.13 0.94
N LEU A 34 0.60 10.09 1.65
CA LEU A 34 -0.29 9.04 2.16
C LEU A 34 -1.25 9.61 3.23
N SER A 35 -2.47 9.10 3.25
CA SER A 35 -3.46 9.49 4.25
C SER A 35 -3.14 8.88 5.60
N GLU A 36 -3.49 9.55 6.69
CA GLU A 36 -3.21 9.04 8.04
C GLU A 36 -3.73 7.61 8.30
N ASN A 37 -4.85 7.22 7.66
CA ASN A 37 -5.38 5.85 7.73
C ASN A 37 -4.46 4.82 7.07
N GLU A 38 -3.86 5.15 5.92
CA GLU A 38 -2.88 4.32 5.21
C GLU A 38 -1.61 4.17 6.04
N ILE A 39 -1.14 5.28 6.58
CA ILE A 39 0.05 5.34 7.43
C ILE A 39 -0.14 4.50 8.69
N LYS A 40 -1.31 4.63 9.34
CA LYS A 40 -1.65 3.81 10.52
C LYS A 40 -1.71 2.33 10.21
N ALA A 41 -2.25 1.92 9.06
CA ALA A 41 -2.29 0.51 8.69
C ALA A 41 -0.88 -0.07 8.49
N VAL A 42 0.01 0.69 7.83
CA VAL A 42 1.41 0.30 7.63
C VAL A 42 2.17 0.24 8.96
N LEU A 43 2.03 1.27 9.81
CA LEU A 43 2.65 1.32 11.14
C LEU A 43 2.13 0.24 12.09
N SER A 44 0.85 -0.09 11.99
CA SER A 44 0.23 -1.15 12.79
C SER A 44 0.74 -2.54 12.41
N GLY A 45 1.49 -2.67 11.31
CA GLY A 45 1.97 -3.95 10.78
C GLY A 45 0.84 -4.85 10.29
N ASP A 46 -0.37 -4.31 10.15
CA ASP A 46 -1.56 -5.07 9.79
C ASP A 46 -1.58 -5.24 8.27
N ALA A 47 -0.90 -6.28 7.79
CA ALA A 47 -0.76 -6.57 6.37
C ALA A 47 -2.12 -6.69 5.65
N LYS A 48 -3.19 -7.08 6.36
CA LYS A 48 -4.56 -7.09 5.83
C LYS A 48 -5.10 -5.68 5.64
N ALA A 49 -4.95 -4.80 6.62
CA ALA A 49 -5.34 -3.40 6.51
C ALA A 49 -4.56 -2.68 5.41
N VAL A 50 -3.25 -2.94 5.31
CA VAL A 50 -2.40 -2.39 4.23
C VAL A 50 -2.89 -2.90 2.87
N SER A 51 -3.15 -4.20 2.72
CA SER A 51 -3.65 -4.78 1.46
C SER A 51 -5.05 -4.27 1.09
N ALA A 52 -5.91 -3.98 2.07
CA ALA A 52 -7.24 -3.43 1.84
C ALA A 52 -7.19 -1.95 1.42
N LEU A 53 -6.26 -1.18 1.99
CA LEU A 53 -6.08 0.25 1.72
C LEU A 53 -5.25 0.52 0.48
N ALA A 54 -4.30 -0.36 0.13
CA ALA A 54 -3.52 -0.32 -1.11
C ALA A 54 -4.39 -0.36 -2.37
N GLY A 55 -5.67 -0.68 -2.20
CA GLY A 55 -6.57 -0.98 -3.29
C GLY A 55 -6.29 -2.39 -3.77
N ASP A 56 -7.04 -3.33 -3.23
CA ASP A 56 -7.58 -4.51 -3.92
C ASP A 56 -6.95 -4.78 -5.30
N ILE A 57 -5.74 -5.34 -5.33
CA ILE A 57 -5.15 -5.81 -6.58
C ILE A 57 -5.90 -7.06 -7.07
N GLU A 58 -6.69 -7.76 -6.21
CA GLU A 58 -7.28 -9.06 -6.59
C GLU A 58 -8.67 -9.46 -6.02
N MET A 59 -9.63 -8.58 -5.72
CA MET A 59 -11.05 -9.00 -5.62
C MET A 59 -11.90 -8.71 -6.86
N LYS A 60 -11.32 -8.15 -7.93
CA LYS A 60 -11.98 -8.20 -9.26
C LYS A 60 -11.62 -9.42 -10.11
N ALA A 61 -10.44 -10.03 -9.91
CA ALA A 61 -10.08 -11.27 -10.59
C ALA A 61 -10.91 -12.46 -10.09
N PHE A 62 -11.20 -12.51 -8.78
CA PHE A 62 -12.05 -13.55 -8.21
C PHE A 62 -13.54 -13.45 -8.64
N LEU A 63 -14.04 -12.24 -8.89
CA LEU A 63 -15.42 -12.04 -9.37
C LEU A 63 -15.62 -12.46 -10.83
N LEU A 64 -14.59 -12.33 -11.68
CA LEU A 64 -14.66 -12.75 -13.08
C LEU A 64 -14.68 -14.29 -13.22
N ILE A 65 -13.93 -15.01 -12.38
CA ILE A 65 -13.91 -16.48 -12.39
C ILE A 65 -15.20 -17.06 -11.80
N SER A 66 -15.81 -16.38 -10.82
CA SER A 66 -17.02 -16.87 -10.13
C SER A 66 -18.32 -16.62 -10.90
N ASN A 67 -18.32 -15.83 -11.98
CA ASN A 67 -19.52 -15.51 -12.75
C ASN A 67 -19.60 -16.22 -14.12
N HIS A 68 -18.74 -17.22 -14.37
CA HIS A 68 -18.90 -18.15 -15.49
C HIS A 68 -19.39 -19.51 -14.99
N THR A 69 -20.48 -19.53 -14.22
CA THR A 69 -21.32 -20.72 -14.11
C THR A 69 -22.75 -20.28 -13.80
N LYS A 70 -23.48 -19.89 -14.83
CA LYS A 70 -24.80 -20.43 -15.18
C LYS A 70 -25.20 -19.99 -16.58
#